data_AF-A0A0J6NDT4-F1
#
_entry.id   AF-A0A0J6NDT4-F1
#
_cell.length_a   1.000
_cell.length_b   1.000
_cell.length_c   1.000
_cell.angle_alpha   90.00
_cell.angle_beta   90.00
_cell.angle_gamma   90.00
#
_symmetry.space_group_name_H-M   'P 1'
#
loop_
_entity.id
_entity.type
_entity.pdbx_description
1 polymer ?
#
loop_
_entity_poly.entity_id
_entity_poly.type
_entity_poly.pdbx_seq_one_letter_code
_entity_poly.pdbx_strand_id
1 'polypeptide(L)'
;MVPPRPSRRASLSQRVLWLVEDAGAHRRGLTLNEIQTYLEDYEELGALSACMVRLVRLGRVRAEFTERTTARGRRQVKCYRLEAPREGG
;
A
#
# COMPACT_ATOMS: atom_id res chain seq x y z
N MET A 1 9.67 -10.69 9.40
CA MET A 1 8.78 -11.84 9.13
C MET A 1 7.52 -11.28 8.50
N VAL A 2 7.23 -11.58 7.22
CA VAL A 2 6.01 -11.13 6.54
C VAL A 2 4.88 -12.10 6.90
N PRO A 3 3.68 -11.62 7.28
CA PRO A 3 2.54 -12.51 7.53
C PRO A 3 2.21 -13.36 6.29
N PRO A 4 1.54 -14.52 6.41
CA PRO A 4 1.12 -15.30 5.24
C PRO A 4 0.11 -14.52 4.38
N ARG A 5 0.16 -14.70 3.04
CA ARG A 5 -0.76 -14.03 2.11
C ARG A 5 -2.21 -14.35 2.49
N PRO A 6 -3.06 -13.34 2.72
CA PRO A 6 -4.45 -13.56 3.08
C PRO A 6 -5.20 -14.19 1.91
N SER A 7 -6.13 -15.08 2.23
CA SER A 7 -7.03 -15.69 1.26
C SER A 7 -7.89 -14.63 0.55
N ARG A 8 -8.40 -14.96 -0.64
CA ARG A 8 -9.29 -14.07 -1.41
C ARG A 8 -10.55 -13.63 -0.64
N ARG A 9 -11.01 -14.44 0.32
CA ARG A 9 -12.16 -14.14 1.21
C ARG A 9 -11.85 -13.14 2.33
N ALA A 10 -10.58 -12.80 2.57
CA ALA A 10 -10.21 -11.81 3.58
C ALA A 10 -10.71 -10.41 3.19
N SER A 11 -10.93 -9.56 4.19
CA SER A 11 -11.36 -8.18 3.95
C SER A 11 -10.35 -7.42 3.10
N LEU A 12 -10.84 -6.44 2.33
CA LEU A 12 -10.00 -5.56 1.52
C LEU A 12 -8.87 -4.95 2.33
N SER A 13 -9.17 -4.46 3.54
CA SER A 13 -8.18 -3.83 4.42
C SER A 13 -7.07 -4.80 4.85
N GLN A 14 -7.39 -6.07 5.13
CA GLN A 14 -6.37 -7.09 5.44
C GLN A 14 -5.50 -7.41 4.23
N ARG A 15 -6.10 -7.56 3.05
CA ARG A 15 -5.36 -7.84 1.80
C ARG A 15 -4.43 -6.68 1.42
N VAL A 16 -4.93 -5.45 1.53
CA VAL A 16 -4.17 -4.23 1.28
C VAL A 16 -3.04 -4.06 2.29
N LEU A 17 -3.31 -4.25 3.58
CA LEU A 17 -2.28 -4.13 4.62
C LEU A 17 -1.16 -5.14 4.38
N TRP A 18 -1.52 -6.40 4.12
CA TRP A 18 -0.55 -7.44 3.79
C TRP A 18 0.36 -7.06 2.60
N LEU A 19 -0.22 -6.53 1.52
CA LEU A 19 0.55 -6.08 0.35
C LEU A 19 1.55 -4.97 0.69
N VAL A 20 1.13 -4.01 1.53
CA VAL A 20 1.99 -2.92 1.98
C VAL A 20 3.07 -3.42 2.94
N GLU A 21 2.77 -4.42 3.77
CA GLU A 21 3.74 -5.08 4.66
C GLU A 21 4.81 -5.85 3.86
N ASP A 22 4.37 -6.65 2.90
CA ASP A 22 5.24 -7.40 1.99
C ASP A 22 6.17 -6.46 1.21
N ALA A 23 5.62 -5.43 0.57
CA ALA A 23 6.43 -4.42 -0.13
C ALA A 23 7.40 -3.68 0.81
N GLY A 24 6.97 -3.41 2.05
CA GLY A 24 7.80 -2.81 3.09
C GLY A 24 9.00 -3.67 3.49
N ALA A 25 8.85 -4.99 3.53
CA ALA A 25 9.97 -5.92 3.76
C ALA A 25 11.06 -5.80 2.67
N HIS A 26 10.67 -5.39 1.47
CA HIS A 26 11.56 -5.07 0.35
C HIS A 26 11.97 -3.58 0.28
N ARG A 27 11.74 -2.81 1.35
CA ARG A 27 11.98 -1.35 1.44
C ARG A 27 11.30 -0.54 0.32
N ARG A 28 10.17 -1.03 -0.20
CA ARG A 28 9.43 -0.45 -1.31
C ARG A 28 8.07 0.06 -0.87
N GLY A 29 7.63 1.18 -1.46
CA GLY A 29 6.25 1.63 -1.38
C GLY A 29 5.44 1.23 -2.61
N LEU A 30 4.15 1.00 -2.42
CA LEU A 30 3.22 0.67 -3.48
C LEU A 30 2.34 1.86 -3.82
N THR A 31 2.15 2.14 -5.11
CA THR A 31 1.15 3.07 -5.60
C THR A 31 -0.25 2.45 -5.51
N LEU A 32 -1.29 3.28 -5.56
CA LEU A 32 -2.68 2.79 -5.58
C LEU A 32 -2.93 1.82 -6.74
N ASN A 33 -2.34 2.11 -7.90
CA ASN A 33 -2.46 1.28 -9.09
C ASN A 33 -1.76 -0.07 -8.92
N GLU A 34 -0.55 -0.10 -8.35
CA GLU A 34 0.15 -1.37 -8.04
C GLU A 34 -0.67 -2.22 -7.06
N ILE A 35 -1.24 -1.61 -6.01
CA ILE A 35 -2.12 -2.31 -5.06
C ILE A 35 -3.32 -2.92 -5.79
N GLN A 36 -3.96 -2.15 -6.68
CA GLN A 36 -5.06 -2.66 -7.49
C GLN A 36 -4.63 -3.84 -8.38
N THR A 37 -3.48 -3.73 -9.06
CA THR A 37 -2.93 -4.81 -9.89
C THR A 37 -2.70 -6.10 -9.08
N TYR A 38 -2.22 -5.99 -7.84
CA TYR A 38 -2.04 -7.15 -6.97
C TYR A 38 -3.35 -7.70 -6.39
N LEU A 39 -4.40 -6.89 -6.38
CA LEU A 39 -5.76 -7.30 -6.06
C LEU A 39 -6.49 -7.65 -7.36
N GLU A 40 -6.01 -8.67 -8.08
CA GLU A 40 -6.46 -9.09 -9.43
C GLU A 40 -7.98 -9.13 -9.63
N ASP A 41 -8.76 -9.30 -8.56
CA ASP A 41 -10.23 -9.38 -8.55
C ASP A 41 -10.95 -8.09 -8.09
N TYR A 42 -10.23 -6.97 -7.94
CA TYR A 42 -10.75 -5.75 -7.31
C TYR A 42 -10.76 -4.57 -8.26
N GLU A 43 -11.92 -4.33 -8.87
CA GLU A 43 -12.10 -3.30 -9.90
C GLU A 43 -12.49 -1.93 -9.32
N GLU A 44 -13.07 -1.89 -8.11
CA GLU A 44 -13.65 -0.66 -7.57
C GLU A 44 -12.63 0.28 -6.93
N LEU A 45 -12.00 1.12 -7.76
CA LEU A 45 -11.02 2.14 -7.33
C LEU A 45 -11.53 3.05 -6.20
N GLY A 46 -12.82 3.37 -6.16
CA GLY A 46 -13.43 4.21 -5.13
C GLY A 46 -13.28 3.62 -3.73
N ALA A 47 -13.69 2.36 -3.56
CA ALA A 47 -13.57 1.67 -2.28
C ALA A 47 -12.12 1.32 -1.91
N LEU A 48 -11.25 1.04 -2.89
CA LEU A 48 -9.81 0.90 -2.62
C LEU A 48 -9.22 2.20 -2.10
N SER A 49 -9.53 3.33 -2.75
CA SER A 49 -9.09 4.66 -2.31
C SER A 49 -9.59 5.00 -0.91
N ALA A 50 -10.88 4.75 -0.62
CA ALA A 50 -11.45 4.95 0.71
C ALA A 50 -10.79 4.06 1.77
N CYS A 51 -10.49 2.80 1.43
CA CYS A 51 -9.75 1.88 2.29
C CYS A 51 -8.35 2.40 2.60
N MET A 52 -7.61 2.89 1.59
CA MET A 52 -6.28 3.48 1.79
C MET A 52 -6.35 4.71 2.70
N VAL A 53 -7.29 5.62 2.48
CA VAL A 53 -7.49 6.80 3.34
C VAL A 53 -7.78 6.38 4.78
N ARG A 54 -8.62 5.36 4.98
CA ARG A 54 -8.90 4.83 6.32
C ARG A 54 -7.65 4.26 6.98
N LEU A 55 -6.86 3.46 6.28
CA LEU A 55 -5.61 2.89 6.81
C LEU A 55 -4.59 3.98 7.15
N VAL A 56 -4.53 5.07 6.37
CA VAL A 56 -3.70 6.24 6.68
C VAL A 56 -4.16 6.93 7.95
N ARG A 57 -5.47 7.18 8.09
CA ARG A 57 -6.05 7.80 9.30
C ARG A 57 -5.84 6.96 10.55
N LEU A 58 -5.78 5.64 10.40
CA LEU A 58 -5.49 4.70 11.49
C LEU A 58 -4.00 4.60 11.83
N GLY A 59 -3.13 5.33 11.13
CA GLY A 59 -1.68 5.26 11.34
C GLY A 59 -1.07 3.89 11.01
N ARG A 60 -1.73 3.10 10.17
CA ARG A 60 -1.24 1.77 9.74
C ARG A 60 -0.34 1.87 8.52
N VAL A 61 -0.64 2.83 7.65
CA VAL A 61 0.13 3.12 6.45
C VAL A 61 0.35 4.62 6.34
N ARG A 62 1.46 5.04 5.77
CA ARG A 62 1.72 6.43 5.43
C ARG A 62 1.71 6.60 3.92
N ALA A 63 1.25 7.76 3.46
CA ALA A 63 1.35 8.15 2.07
C ALA A 63 2.54 9.11 1.90
N GLU A 64 3.44 8.81 0.97
CA GLU A 64 4.60 9.63 0.64
C GLU A 64 4.69 9.83 -0.87
N PHE A 65 5.16 10.99 -1.30
CA PHE A 65 5.48 11.22 -2.70
C PHE A 65 6.93 10.79 -2.95
N THR A 66 7.12 9.81 -3.82
CA THR A 66 8.45 9.33 -4.23
C THR A 66 8.68 9.70 -5.68
N GLU A 67 9.87 10.18 -6.02
CA GLU A 67 10.26 10.35 -7.41
C GLU A 67 10.51 8.98 -8.04
N ARG A 68 9.84 8.70 -9.17
CA ARG A 68 10.12 7.53 -10.00
C ARG A 68 10.45 7.95 -11.43
N THR A 69 11.44 7.29 -12.00
CA THR A 69 11.77 7.42 -13.41
C THR A 69 10.76 6.63 -14.23
N THR A 70 10.11 7.29 -15.18
CA THR A 70 9.19 6.70 -16.17
C THR A 70 9.76 6.92 -17.57
N ALA A 71 9.18 6.28 -18.59
CA ALA A 71 9.58 6.49 -19.99
C ALA A 71 9.49 7.97 -20.46
N ARG A 72 8.71 8.82 -19.77
CA ARG A 72 8.56 10.25 -20.06
C ARG A 72 9.39 11.15 -19.13
N GLY A 73 10.28 10.58 -18.32
CA GLY A 73 11.12 11.29 -17.35
C GLY A 73 10.72 11.02 -15.89
N ARG A 74 11.26 11.85 -14.99
CA ARG A 74 11.04 11.74 -13.54
C ARG A 74 9.68 12.32 -13.15
N ARG A 75 8.91 11.56 -12.38
CA ARG A 75 7.59 11.99 -11.89
C ARG A 75 7.46 11.67 -10.42
N GLN A 76 6.88 12.59 -9.65
CA GLN A 76 6.45 12.30 -8.29
C GLN A 76 5.19 11.43 -8.31
N VAL A 77 5.25 10.28 -7.65
CA VAL A 77 4.15 9.34 -7.50
C VAL A 77 3.85 9.09 -6.03
N LYS A 78 2.56 9.11 -5.70
CA LYS A 78 2.09 8.80 -4.35
C LYS A 78 2.23 7.31 -4.08
N CYS A 79 3.13 6.96 -3.17
CA CYS A 79 3.35 5.61 -2.70
C CYS A 79 2.82 5.47 -1.27
N TYR A 80 2.39 4.28 -0.92
CA TYR A 80 1.95 3.90 0.40
C TYR A 80 2.96 2.91 0.99
N ARG A 81 3.36 3.16 2.24
CA ARG A 81 4.27 2.31 3.01
C ARG A 81 3.67 2.03 4.37
N LEU A 82 4.16 1.01 5.06
CA LEU A 82 3.85 0.85 6.47
C LEU A 82 4.27 2.09 7.25
N GLU A 83 3.44 2.48 8.21
CA GLU A 83 3.92 3.40 9.22
C GLU A 83 4.96 2.66 10.06
N ALA A 84 6.14 3.26 10.21
CA ALA A 84 7.17 2.67 11.06
C ALA A 84 6.62 2.63 12.52
N PRO A 85 6.88 1.56 13.28
CA PRO A 85 6.65 1.64 14.72
C PRO A 85 7.44 2.85 15.23
N ARG A 86 6.75 3.78 15.91
CA ARG A 86 7.44 4.86 16.61
C ARG A 86 8.36 4.20 17.63
N GLU A 87 9.67 4.19 17.35
CA GLU A 87 10.67 3.99 18.39
C GLU A 87 10.61 5.23 19.30
N GLY A 88 9.74 5.18 20.30
CA GLY A 88 9.96 5.92 21.54
C GLY A 88 10.80 5.02 22.44
N GLY A 89 11.83 5.46 23.13
CA GLY A 89 12.18 6.82 23.57
C GLY A 89 12.85 6.63 24.92
#